data_AF-A0A928VE93-F1
#
_entry.id   AF-A0A928VE93-F1
#
_cell.length_a   1.000
_cell.length_b   1.000
_cell.length_c   1.000
_cell.angle_alpha   90.00
_cell.angle_beta   90.00
_cell.angle_gamma   90.00
#
_symmetry.space_group_name_H-M   'P 1'
#
loop_
_entity.id
_entity.type
_entity.pdbx_description
1 polymer ?
#
loop_
_entity_poly.entity_id
_entity_poly.type
_entity_poly.pdbx_seq_one_letter_code
_entity_poly.pdbx_strand_id
1 'polypeptide(L)'
;DDLYEVAYDQPFRFPATFTFVMRAFSTLEGVGKGLDPEFNFMEVAKPFAMQLMTNNGNSPDGGLLNELSRQAVQVSSTAFGLPRRIEDTLDKLERGDLRVRVRSTETDRILRKMSGVNMGTNYTLLTCAFTVSSTILLVNQLYWVAGIVAIAAVVSGIALIRLMMKLDRYDRMP
;
A
#
# COMPACT_ATOMS: atom_id res chain seq x y z
N ASP A 1 -17.57 21.54 -27.26
CA ASP A 1 -16.51 22.00 -26.35
C ASP A 1 -15.88 20.86 -25.55
N ASP A 2 -16.65 19.87 -25.06
CA ASP A 2 -16.13 18.75 -24.26
C ASP A 2 -15.13 17.79 -24.96
N LEU A 3 -15.14 17.68 -26.30
CA LEU A 3 -14.18 16.81 -27.01
C LEU A 3 -12.77 17.43 -27.14
N TYR A 4 -12.66 18.75 -27.01
CA TYR A 4 -11.38 19.45 -27.00
C TYR A 4 -10.65 19.35 -25.66
N GLU A 5 -11.39 19.15 -24.56
CA GLU A 5 -10.83 19.02 -23.20
C GLU A 5 -10.14 17.65 -23.00
N VAL A 6 -10.71 16.58 -23.58
CA VAL A 6 -10.15 15.22 -23.52
C VAL A 6 -8.82 15.09 -24.27
N ALA A 7 -8.59 15.90 -25.30
CA ALA A 7 -7.32 15.90 -26.05
C ALA A 7 -6.16 16.54 -25.25
N TYR A 8 -6.44 17.43 -24.30
CA TYR A 8 -5.44 18.08 -23.45
C TYR A 8 -5.03 17.25 -22.23
N ASP A 9 -5.77 16.18 -21.92
CA ASP A 9 -5.61 15.39 -20.70
C ASP A 9 -4.68 14.18 -20.84
N GLN A 10 -3.99 14.06 -21.98
CA GLN A 10 -2.80 13.21 -22.07
C GLN A 10 -1.56 14.06 -21.81
N PRO A 11 -1.04 14.09 -20.56
CA PRO A 11 0.23 14.74 -20.31
C PRO A 11 1.29 13.96 -21.07
N PHE A 12 1.76 14.52 -22.19
CA PHE A 12 2.94 14.03 -22.87
C PHE A 12 4.12 14.22 -21.92
N ARG A 13 4.37 13.21 -21.07
CA ARG A 13 5.44 13.24 -20.08
C ARG A 13 6.74 13.00 -20.81
N PHE A 14 7.43 14.08 -21.18
CA PHE A 14 8.82 13.98 -21.61
C PHE A 14 9.63 13.31 -20.49
N PRO A 15 10.34 12.20 -20.76
CA PRO A 15 11.16 11.57 -19.76
C PRO A 15 12.19 12.57 -19.20
N ALA A 16 12.33 12.63 -17.88
CA ALA A 16 13.16 13.63 -17.20
C ALA A 16 14.60 13.69 -17.76
N THR A 17 15.12 12.55 -18.19
CA THR A 17 16.43 12.44 -18.86
C THR A 17 16.55 13.38 -20.06
N PHE A 18 15.54 13.46 -20.93
CA PHE A 18 15.58 14.36 -22.09
C PHE A 18 15.55 15.83 -21.67
N THR A 19 14.81 16.18 -20.61
CA THR A 19 14.81 17.54 -20.06
C THR A 19 16.18 17.94 -19.55
N PHE A 20 16.90 17.04 -18.86
CA PHE A 20 18.27 17.30 -18.40
C PHE A 20 19.25 17.48 -19.56
N VAL A 21 19.13 16.66 -20.61
CA VAL A 21 19.96 16.77 -21.83
C VAL A 21 19.71 18.10 -22.54
N MET A 22 18.44 18.48 -22.74
CA MET A 22 18.08 19.76 -23.36
C MET A 22 18.62 20.94 -22.53
N ARG A 23 18.47 20.89 -21.21
CA ARG A 23 19.04 21.92 -20.31
C ARG A 23 20.55 22.03 -20.48
N ALA A 24 21.26 20.90 -20.54
CA ALA A 24 22.71 20.89 -20.72
C ALA A 24 23.13 21.53 -22.04
N PHE A 25 22.46 21.21 -23.15
CA PHE A 25 22.72 21.83 -24.45
C PHE A 25 22.41 23.33 -24.45
N SER A 26 21.27 23.74 -23.87
CA SER A 26 20.94 25.16 -23.75
C SER A 26 21.94 25.94 -22.89
N THR A 27 22.45 25.35 -21.81
CA THR A 27 23.50 25.97 -21.00
C THR A 27 24.82 26.06 -21.76
N LEU A 28 25.21 25.03 -22.51
CA LEU A 28 26.41 25.03 -23.34
C LEU A 28 26.36 26.09 -24.44
N GLU A 29 25.23 26.18 -25.16
CA GLU A 29 25.02 27.20 -26.18
C GLU A 29 25.02 28.61 -25.57
N GLY A 30 24.39 28.81 -24.41
CA GLY A 30 24.37 30.08 -23.71
C GLY A 30 25.77 30.53 -23.26
N VAL A 31 26.60 29.62 -22.76
CA VAL A 31 27.99 29.92 -22.40
C VAL A 31 28.84 30.22 -23.65
N GLY A 32 28.66 29.44 -24.73
CA GLY A 32 29.37 29.65 -25.99
C GLY A 32 29.05 31.01 -26.63
N LYS A 33 27.77 31.38 -26.69
CA LYS A 33 27.32 32.69 -27.17
C LYS A 33 27.77 33.85 -26.29
N GLY A 34 28.07 33.59 -25.01
CA GLY A 34 28.66 34.58 -24.11
C GLY A 34 30.11 34.93 -24.46
N LEU A 35 30.83 34.05 -25.16
CA LEU A 35 32.23 34.26 -25.59
C LEU A 35 32.33 34.70 -27.05
N ASP A 36 31.51 34.12 -27.91
CA ASP A 36 31.44 34.44 -29.34
C ASP A 36 29.96 34.60 -29.76
N PRO A 37 29.50 35.81 -30.12
CA PRO A 37 28.11 36.07 -30.49
C PRO A 37 27.61 35.26 -31.69
N GLU A 38 28.50 34.84 -32.60
CA GLU A 38 28.16 34.05 -33.79
C GLU A 38 28.26 32.53 -33.54
N PHE A 39 28.61 32.11 -32.32
CA PHE A 39 28.76 30.71 -31.96
C PHE A 39 27.48 29.89 -32.17
N ASN A 40 27.59 28.83 -32.96
CA ASN A 40 26.53 27.84 -33.18
C ASN A 40 26.97 26.46 -32.68
N PHE A 41 26.40 26.03 -31.56
CA PHE A 41 26.68 24.73 -30.96
C PHE A 41 26.46 23.55 -31.93
N MET A 42 25.42 23.63 -32.79
CA MET A 42 25.07 22.55 -33.72
C MET A 42 26.15 22.33 -34.78
N GLU A 43 26.79 23.40 -35.27
CA GLU A 43 27.85 23.31 -36.27
C GLU A 43 29.12 22.67 -35.69
N VAL A 44 29.47 23.03 -34.46
CA VAL A 44 30.63 22.48 -33.75
C VAL A 44 30.40 21.03 -33.31
N ALA A 45 29.17 20.68 -32.93
CA ALA A 45 28.82 19.33 -32.50
C ALA A 45 28.68 18.32 -33.66
N LYS A 46 28.40 18.79 -34.89
CA LYS A 46 28.20 17.97 -36.09
C LYS A 46 29.29 16.92 -36.35
N PRO A 47 30.61 17.24 -36.35
CA PRO A 47 31.65 16.22 -36.55
C PRO A 47 31.70 15.17 -35.43
N PHE A 48 31.40 15.55 -34.19
CA PHE A 48 31.34 14.61 -33.07
C PHE A 48 30.12 13.69 -33.15
N ALA A 49 28.96 14.23 -33.55
CA ALA A 49 27.76 13.45 -33.81
C ALA A 49 27.98 12.42 -34.94
N MET A 50 28.63 12.85 -36.04
CA MET A 50 29.02 11.96 -37.14
C MET A 50 29.98 10.85 -36.68
N GLN A 51 30.98 11.17 -35.86
CA GLN A 51 31.89 10.17 -35.29
C GLN A 51 31.16 9.18 -34.37
N LEU A 52 30.22 9.65 -33.55
CA LEU A 52 29.41 8.78 -32.68
C LEU A 52 28.52 7.83 -33.50
N MET A 53 27.94 8.30 -34.60
CA MET A 53 27.13 7.45 -35.49
C MET A 53 27.98 6.42 -36.25
N THR A 54 29.20 6.81 -36.66
CA THR A 54 30.08 5.97 -37.49
C THR A 54 30.87 4.95 -36.65
N ASN A 55 31.40 5.34 -35.49
CA ASN A 55 32.14 4.44 -34.60
C ASN A 55 31.22 3.40 -33.93
N ASN A 56 29.95 3.74 -33.67
CA ASN A 56 29.00 2.80 -33.09
C ASN A 56 28.40 1.80 -34.11
N GLY A 57 28.66 1.98 -35.41
CA GLY A 57 28.23 1.04 -36.46
C GLY A 57 29.10 -0.21 -36.58
N ASN A 58 30.32 -0.19 -36.05
CA ASN A 58 31.32 -1.26 -36.22
C ASN A 58 31.63 -2.07 -34.94
N SER A 59 30.95 -1.79 -33.83
CA SER A 59 31.12 -2.55 -32.57
C SER A 59 30.21 -3.79 -32.54
N PRO A 60 30.73 -4.99 -32.25
CA PRO A 60 29.92 -6.23 -32.17
C PRO A 60 28.90 -6.22 -31.03
N ASP A 61 29.16 -5.46 -29.97
CA ASP A 61 28.19 -5.13 -28.93
C ASP A 61 27.43 -3.87 -29.35
N GLY A 62 26.15 -4.04 -29.65
CA GLY A 62 25.30 -3.04 -30.29
C GLY A 62 25.42 -1.66 -29.64
N GLY A 63 25.83 -0.67 -30.44
CA GLY A 63 26.08 0.68 -29.96
C GLY A 63 24.87 1.36 -29.30
N LEU A 64 25.12 2.50 -28.65
CA LEU A 64 24.13 3.31 -27.90
C LEU A 64 22.79 3.51 -28.62
N LEU A 65 22.80 3.60 -29.95
CA LEU A 65 21.61 3.79 -30.77
C LEU A 65 20.69 2.54 -30.80
N ASN A 66 21.28 1.34 -30.75
CA ASN A 66 20.56 0.07 -30.66
C ASN A 66 20.05 -0.18 -29.24
N GLU A 67 20.80 0.22 -28.22
CA GLU A 67 20.29 0.20 -26.83
C GLU A 67 19.13 1.17 -26.64
N LEU A 68 19.26 2.40 -27.15
CA LEU A 68 18.21 3.41 -27.08
C LEU A 68 16.95 2.97 -27.84
N SER A 69 17.10 2.35 -29.01
CA SER A 69 15.97 1.83 -29.79
C SER A 69 15.27 0.67 -29.07
N ARG A 70 16.02 -0.27 -28.48
CA ARG A 70 15.46 -1.35 -27.66
C ARG A 70 14.71 -0.82 -26.45
N GLN A 71 15.28 0.16 -25.76
CA GLN A 71 14.66 0.76 -24.58
C GLN A 71 13.40 1.56 -24.96
N ALA A 72 13.41 2.28 -26.08
CA ALA A 72 12.24 2.98 -26.61
C ALA A 72 11.11 2.00 -26.98
N VAL A 73 11.43 0.87 -27.63
CA VAL A 73 10.44 -0.18 -27.95
C VAL A 73 9.85 -0.80 -26.68
N GLN A 74 10.68 -1.03 -25.65
CA GLN A 74 10.22 -1.61 -24.39
C GLN A 74 9.31 -0.65 -23.60
N VAL A 75 9.65 0.64 -23.52
CA VAL A 75 8.81 1.68 -22.90
C VAL A 75 7.51 1.85 -23.67
N SER A 76 7.59 1.88 -25.01
CA SER A 76 6.44 1.95 -25.91
C SER A 76 5.47 0.78 -25.70
N SER A 77 5.96 -0.47 -25.74
CA SER A 77 5.12 -1.65 -25.53
C SER A 77 4.46 -1.69 -24.14
N THR A 78 5.12 -1.15 -23.12
CA THR A 78 4.57 -1.05 -21.76
C THR A 78 3.49 0.04 -21.69
N ALA A 79 3.72 1.19 -22.31
CA ALA A 79 2.75 2.28 -22.37
C ALA A 79 1.49 1.91 -23.19
N PHE A 80 1.66 1.21 -24.31
CA PHE A 80 0.54 0.70 -25.12
C PHE A 80 -0.22 -0.45 -24.46
N GLY A 81 0.41 -1.18 -23.53
CA GLY A 81 -0.25 -2.24 -22.75
C GLY A 81 -1.04 -1.75 -21.54
N LEU A 82 -0.86 -0.50 -21.11
CA LEU A 82 -1.54 0.07 -19.94
C LEU A 82 -3.04 0.33 -20.15
N PRO A 83 -3.51 0.93 -21.26
CA PRO A 83 -4.93 1.18 -21.49
C PRO A 83 -5.77 -0.10 -21.39
N ARG A 84 -5.31 -1.17 -22.04
CA ARG A 84 -6.00 -2.47 -22.03
C ARG A 84 -6.04 -3.10 -20.63
N ARG A 85 -4.98 -2.94 -19.83
CA ARG A 85 -4.98 -3.40 -18.43
C ARG A 85 -5.96 -2.62 -17.57
N ILE A 86 -6.13 -1.32 -17.83
CA ILE A 86 -7.10 -0.47 -17.13
C ILE A 86 -8.53 -0.92 -17.48
N GLU A 87 -8.82 -1.11 -18.76
CA GLU A 87 -10.10 -1.66 -19.24
C GLU A 87 -10.40 -3.01 -18.61
N ASP A 88 -9.46 -3.97 -18.66
CA ASP A 88 -9.64 -5.29 -18.05
C ASP A 88 -9.90 -5.22 -16.54
N THR A 89 -9.30 -4.26 -15.83
CA THR A 89 -9.57 -4.04 -14.39
C THR A 89 -10.90 -3.36 -14.13
N LEU A 90 -11.32 -2.44 -15.01
CA LEU A 90 -12.59 -1.73 -14.91
C LEU A 90 -13.75 -2.68 -15.22
N ASP A 91 -13.60 -3.55 -16.22
CA ASP A 91 -14.52 -4.64 -16.53
C ASP A 91 -14.71 -5.58 -15.34
N LYS A 92 -13.62 -5.93 -14.63
CA LYS A 92 -13.69 -6.76 -13.43
C LYS A 92 -14.33 -6.04 -12.25
N LEU A 93 -14.18 -4.72 -12.18
CA LEU A 93 -14.85 -3.87 -11.19
C LEU A 93 -16.36 -3.80 -11.47
N GLU A 94 -16.75 -3.57 -12.72
CA GLU A 94 -18.15 -3.48 -13.17
C GLU A 94 -18.88 -4.82 -12.98
N ARG A 95 -18.23 -5.94 -13.30
CA ARG A 95 -18.78 -7.29 -13.08
C ARG A 95 -18.82 -7.68 -11.60
N GLY A 96 -18.27 -6.87 -10.70
CA GLY A 96 -18.21 -7.18 -9.26
C GLY A 96 -17.27 -8.33 -8.89
N ASP A 97 -16.49 -8.83 -9.85
CA ASP A 97 -15.52 -9.93 -9.64
C ASP A 97 -14.25 -9.46 -8.92
N LEU A 98 -14.12 -8.14 -8.70
CA LEU A 98 -13.03 -7.56 -7.94
C LEU A 98 -13.21 -7.85 -6.44
N ARG A 99 -12.73 -9.01 -6.00
CA ARG A 99 -12.62 -9.33 -4.56
C ARG A 99 -11.51 -8.51 -3.94
N VAL A 100 -11.83 -7.32 -3.45
CA VAL A 100 -10.93 -6.54 -2.61
C VAL A 100 -10.76 -7.31 -1.30
N ARG A 101 -9.68 -8.10 -1.22
CA ARG A 101 -9.29 -8.79 0.01
C ARG A 101 -8.67 -7.75 0.94
N VAL A 102 -9.51 -6.90 1.53
CA VAL A 102 -9.11 -6.02 2.62
C VAL A 102 -8.77 -6.94 3.78
N ARG A 103 -7.50 -7.34 3.91
CA ARG A 103 -6.97 -7.79 5.21
C ARG A 103 -6.87 -6.55 6.08
N SER A 104 -8.03 -6.09 6.52
CA SER A 104 -8.13 -5.03 7.51
C SER A 104 -7.63 -5.63 8.81
N THR A 105 -6.36 -5.36 9.11
CA THR A 105 -5.77 -5.64 10.43
C THR A 105 -6.63 -5.00 11.53
N GLU A 106 -7.29 -3.88 11.21
CA GLU A 106 -8.26 -3.20 12.07
C GLU A 106 -9.53 -4.03 12.31
N THR A 107 -10.12 -4.65 11.27
CA THR A 107 -11.31 -5.50 11.41
C THR A 107 -10.98 -6.75 12.22
N ASP A 108 -9.81 -7.36 11.99
CA ASP A 108 -9.35 -8.48 12.81
C ASP A 108 -9.11 -8.06 14.28
N ARG A 109 -8.59 -6.85 14.51
CA ARG A 109 -8.43 -6.29 15.86
C ARG A 109 -9.77 -6.04 16.53
N ILE A 110 -10.74 -5.49 15.82
CA ILE A 110 -12.10 -5.23 16.32
C ILE A 110 -12.82 -6.54 16.63
N LEU A 111 -12.74 -7.55 15.74
CA LEU A 111 -13.35 -8.86 15.96
C LEU A 111 -12.74 -9.58 17.17
N ARG A 112 -11.41 -9.48 17.36
CA ARG A 112 -10.74 -10.03 18.56
C ARG A 112 -11.17 -9.33 19.84
N LYS A 113 -11.30 -7.99 19.83
CA LYS A 113 -11.83 -7.22 20.96
C LYS A 113 -13.26 -7.62 21.28
N MET A 114 -14.11 -7.72 20.25
CA MET A 114 -15.51 -8.11 20.39
C MET A 114 -15.65 -9.53 20.96
N SER A 115 -14.82 -10.48 20.52
CA SER A 115 -14.77 -11.83 21.11
C SER A 115 -14.35 -11.80 22.59
N GLY A 116 -13.34 -11.00 22.94
CA GLY A 116 -12.90 -10.81 24.33
C GLY A 116 -13.97 -10.21 25.24
N VAL A 117 -14.70 -9.20 24.77
CA VAL A 117 -15.82 -8.58 25.50
C VAL A 117 -16.96 -9.57 25.71
N ASN A 118 -17.34 -10.35 24.69
CA ASN A 118 -18.38 -11.38 24.82
C ASN A 118 -18.02 -12.43 25.87
N MET A 119 -16.77 -12.90 25.87
CA MET A 119 -16.29 -13.85 26.87
C MET A 119 -16.34 -13.25 28.28
N GLY A 120 -15.94 -11.97 28.43
CA GLY A 120 -16.06 -11.23 29.69
C GLY A 120 -17.50 -11.15 30.19
N THR A 121 -18.45 -10.79 29.33
CA THR A 121 -19.88 -10.73 29.66
C THR A 121 -20.41 -12.06 30.19
N ASN A 122 -20.06 -13.19 29.56
CA ASN A 122 -20.47 -14.52 30.00
C ASN A 122 -19.94 -14.87 31.41
N TYR A 123 -18.66 -14.58 31.69
CA TYR A 123 -18.09 -14.81 33.02
C TYR A 123 -18.68 -13.90 34.09
N THR A 124 -19.00 -12.64 33.76
CA THR A 124 -19.68 -11.71 34.67
C THR A 124 -21.05 -12.26 35.04
N LEU A 125 -21.83 -12.71 34.04
CA LEU A 125 -23.15 -13.28 34.25
C LEU A 125 -23.11 -14.53 35.14
N LEU A 126 -22.18 -15.45 34.88
CA LEU A 126 -21.97 -16.65 35.72
C LEU A 126 -21.61 -16.30 37.16
N THR A 127 -20.70 -15.34 37.34
CA THR A 127 -20.24 -14.93 38.67
C THR A 127 -21.40 -14.29 39.46
N CYS A 128 -22.18 -13.41 38.83
CA CYS A 128 -23.39 -12.84 39.42
C CYS A 128 -24.41 -13.92 39.80
N ALA A 129 -24.70 -14.85 38.89
CA ALA A 129 -25.67 -15.92 39.13
C ALA A 129 -25.25 -16.83 40.31
N PHE A 130 -23.99 -17.25 40.36
CA PHE A 130 -23.48 -18.05 41.48
C PHE A 130 -23.46 -17.27 42.79
N THR A 131 -23.16 -15.97 42.76
CA THR A 131 -23.16 -15.13 43.96
C THR A 131 -24.57 -14.99 44.54
N VAL A 132 -25.57 -14.77 43.68
CA VAL A 132 -26.98 -14.70 44.09
C VAL A 132 -27.48 -16.06 44.58
N SER A 133 -27.17 -17.14 43.86
CA SER A 133 -27.53 -18.51 44.25
C SER A 133 -26.92 -18.91 45.60
N SER A 134 -25.64 -18.59 45.82
CA SER A 134 -24.95 -18.80 47.09
C SER A 134 -25.62 -18.04 48.24
N THR A 135 -25.99 -16.78 48.00
CA THR A 135 -26.66 -15.94 48.99
C THR A 135 -28.02 -16.52 49.38
N ILE A 136 -28.83 -16.95 48.42
CA ILE A 136 -30.16 -17.54 48.67
C ILE A 136 -30.05 -18.86 49.45
N LEU A 137 -29.09 -19.71 49.11
CA LEU A 137 -28.87 -21.00 49.81
C LEU A 137 -28.42 -20.81 51.26
N LEU A 138 -27.61 -19.77 51.52
CA LEU A 138 -27.17 -19.43 52.87
C LEU A 138 -28.34 -18.96 53.75
N VAL A 139 -29.26 -18.17 53.19
CA VAL A 139 -30.49 -17.72 53.89
C VAL A 139 -31.41 -18.90 54.22
N ASN A 140 -31.47 -19.92 53.36
CA ASN A 140 -32.27 -21.13 53.58
C ASN A 140 -31.63 -22.16 54.54
N GLN A 141 -30.59 -21.79 55.29
CA GLN A 141 -29.92 -22.65 56.29
C GLN A 141 -29.25 -23.92 55.70
N LEU A 142 -29.11 -24.02 54.36
CA LEU A 142 -28.36 -25.08 53.69
C LEU A 142 -26.87 -24.70 53.58
N TYR A 143 -26.19 -24.61 54.72
CA TYR A 143 -24.79 -24.17 54.81
C TYR A 143 -23.82 -24.99 53.96
N TRP A 144 -24.04 -26.32 53.87
CA TRP A 144 -23.15 -27.22 53.14
C TRP A 144 -23.22 -27.01 51.62
N VAL A 145 -24.43 -26.83 51.09
CA VAL A 145 -24.65 -26.59 49.65
C VAL A 145 -24.28 -25.15 49.29
N ALA A 146 -24.57 -24.18 50.17
CA ALA A 146 -24.15 -22.80 50.01
C ALA A 146 -22.62 -22.67 49.92
N GLY A 147 -21.86 -23.42 50.72
CA GLY A 147 -20.40 -23.43 50.68
C GLY A 147 -19.84 -23.89 49.33
N ILE A 148 -20.42 -24.93 48.72
CA ILE A 148 -19.98 -25.44 47.41
C ILE A 148 -20.24 -24.40 46.31
N VAL A 149 -21.42 -23.77 46.33
CA VAL A 149 -21.78 -22.73 45.34
C VAL A 149 -20.94 -21.46 45.54
N ALA A 150 -20.61 -21.10 46.77
CA ALA A 150 -19.69 -20.00 47.07
C ALA A 150 -18.29 -20.25 46.49
N ILE A 151 -17.77 -21.48 46.62
CA ILE A 151 -16.47 -21.85 46.03
C ILE A 151 -16.54 -21.75 44.49
N ALA A 152 -17.62 -22.23 43.87
CA ALA A 152 -17.83 -22.09 42.43
C ALA A 152 -17.89 -20.62 41.98
N ALA A 153 -18.52 -19.74 42.76
CA ALA A 153 -18.55 -18.30 42.52
C ALA A 153 -17.14 -17.69 42.56
N VAL A 154 -16.32 -18.05 43.55
CA VAL A 154 -14.94 -17.58 43.68
C VAL A 154 -14.08 -18.07 42.50
N VAL A 155 -14.19 -19.33 42.11
CA VAL A 155 -13.47 -19.88 40.95
C VAL A 155 -13.84 -19.16 39.65
N SER A 156 -15.14 -18.91 39.44
CA SER A 156 -15.64 -18.12 38.30
C SER A 156 -15.12 -16.68 38.32
N GLY A 157 -15.08 -16.04 39.50
CA GLY A 157 -14.54 -14.69 39.68
C GLY A 157 -13.04 -14.61 39.38
N ILE A 158 -12.25 -15.59 39.81
CA ILE A 158 -10.82 -15.66 39.49
C ILE A 158 -10.60 -15.81 37.97
N ALA A 159 -11.43 -16.63 37.30
CA ALA A 159 -11.37 -16.79 35.85
C ALA A 159 -11.69 -15.47 35.11
N LEU A 160 -12.68 -14.71 35.59
CA LEU A 160 -13.01 -13.39 35.07
C LEU A 160 -11.84 -12.41 35.19
N ILE A 161 -11.22 -12.34 36.37
CA ILE A 161 -10.09 -11.43 36.62
C ILE A 161 -8.90 -11.79 35.70
N ARG A 162 -8.60 -13.08 35.54
CA ARG A 162 -7.57 -13.54 34.60
C ARG A 162 -7.89 -13.16 33.15
N LEU A 163 -9.15 -13.26 32.75
CA LEU A 163 -9.57 -12.89 31.41
C LEU A 163 -9.41 -11.38 31.15
N MET A 164 -9.80 -10.54 32.10
CA MET A 164 -9.60 -9.08 31.99
C MET A 164 -8.11 -8.71 31.92
N MET A 165 -7.25 -9.31 32.76
CA MET A 165 -5.80 -9.09 32.70
C MET A 165 -5.20 -9.54 31.36
N LYS A 166 -5.70 -10.63 30.78
CA LYS A 166 -5.26 -11.11 29.47
C LYS A 166 -5.68 -10.15 28.36
N LEU A 167 -6.88 -9.58 28.44
CA LEU A 167 -7.42 -8.64 27.46
C LEU A 167 -6.67 -7.30 27.47
N ASP A 168 -6.37 -6.76 28.66
CA ASP A 168 -5.57 -5.54 28.82
C ASP A 168 -4.12 -5.72 28.31
N ARG A 169 -3.55 -6.91 28.50
CA ARG A 169 -2.22 -7.25 27.98
C ARG A 169 -2.16 -7.26 26.44
N TYR A 170 -3.25 -7.62 25.75
CA TYR A 170 -3.30 -7.57 24.29
C TYR A 170 -3.39 -6.15 23.73
N ASP A 171 -3.99 -5.21 24.48
CA ASP A 171 -4.06 -3.80 24.05
C ASP A 171 -2.74 -3.04 24.24
N ARG A 172 -1.81 -3.57 25.06
CA ARG A 172 -0.48 -3.01 25.30
C ARG A 172 0.62 -3.45 24.32
N MET A 173 0.35 -4.38 23.41
CA MET A 173 1.32 -4.77 22.38
C MET A 173 1.10 -3.90 21.13
N PRO A 174 2.14 -3.18 20.65
CA PRO A 174 2.06 -2.32 19.47
C PRO A 174 1.79 -3.10 18.18
#